data_AF-A0A669BK23-F1
#
_entry.id   AF-A0A669BK23-F1
#
_cell.length_a   1.000
_cell.length_b   1.000
_cell.length_c   1.000
_cell.angle_alpha   90.00
_cell.angle_beta   90.00
_cell.angle_gamma   90.00
#
_symmetry.space_group_name_H-M   'P 1'
#
loop_
_entity.id
_entity.type
_entity.pdbx_description
1 polymer ?
#
loop_
_entity_poly.entity_id
_entity_poly.type
_entity_poly.pdbx_seq_one_letter_code
_entity_poly.pdbx_strand_id
1 'polypeptide(L)'
;MLFSGLSSTLLLGATCLLMSSGYTRADDVSPPKNARCDSEICRLSHVESITCEGSQTNLQCAEGQVLVVHRAHFGRQDKTTCSLGRSACQIKNVDCTTPASINLVTDRCSGKNNCSLSATSSVFGDPCIGTYKYLEVDYTCQFQSLTCEGFQANLQCGEGQIIVVHGAHYGRHDKTTCSAGRPASQLQVVTCSSQSSTDVVAKSCNGKKSCTIPATNSVFGDPCVGTYKYMQVVYTCQFQTVTCEGSQINLQCGKGQVLVIHRADYGRRDKITCSAGRPASQLQLETCSSPGSKNIVANSCNGKNSCTISATSSVFGNPCFGTYKYLEVDYTCQFQSATCEGSQANLQCDKGQVLVIHRADYGRHDKTTCSAGRPASQLQVVQCSSPTSNDVVAKSCNGKNSCTVSASNSVFGDPCVGTYKYLEVVYTCQ
;
A
#
# COMPACT_ATOMS: atom_id res chain seq x y z
N MET A 1 -25.60 76.30 -5.93
CA MET A 1 -25.83 75.99 -7.36
C MET A 1 -24.96 74.80 -7.73
N LEU A 2 -25.58 73.79 -8.35
CA LEU A 2 -25.04 72.85 -9.36
C LEU A 2 -23.99 71.78 -8.97
N PHE A 3 -24.45 70.51 -9.08
CA PHE A 3 -23.86 69.23 -9.55
C PHE A 3 -22.43 69.28 -10.17
N SER A 4 -21.53 68.29 -10.12
CA SER A 4 -21.59 66.80 -10.31
C SER A 4 -20.17 66.23 -10.02
N GLY A 5 -19.97 65.10 -9.34
CA GLY A 5 -19.84 63.76 -9.95
C GLY A 5 -18.40 63.18 -9.84
N LEU A 6 -18.29 61.85 -9.69
CA LEU A 6 -17.09 60.96 -9.56
C LEU A 6 -16.71 60.60 -8.11
N SER A 7 -17.25 59.52 -7.52
CA SER A 7 -16.97 58.09 -7.76
C SER A 7 -15.63 57.60 -7.19
N SER A 8 -15.67 56.99 -6.00
CA SER A 8 -14.97 55.74 -5.63
C SER A 8 -15.19 55.43 -4.15
N THR A 9 -16.32 54.80 -3.83
CA THR A 9 -16.54 54.13 -2.54
C THR A 9 -15.74 52.84 -2.48
N LEU A 10 -14.79 52.77 -1.54
CA LEU A 10 -14.03 51.59 -1.18
C LEU A 10 -15.00 50.54 -0.58
N LEU A 11 -15.43 49.55 -1.37
CA LEU A 11 -16.11 48.37 -0.84
C LEU A 11 -15.06 47.41 -0.26
N LEU A 12 -15.04 47.29 1.06
CA LEU A 12 -14.46 46.15 1.76
C LEU A 12 -15.28 44.89 1.42
N GLY A 13 -14.89 44.20 0.36
CA GLY A 13 -15.36 42.86 0.06
C GLY A 13 -14.72 41.87 1.05
N ALA A 14 -15.45 41.51 2.09
CA ALA A 14 -15.13 40.35 2.92
C ALA A 14 -15.27 39.09 2.06
N THR A 15 -14.15 38.55 1.57
CA THR A 15 -14.09 37.22 0.98
C THR A 15 -14.32 36.20 2.07
N CYS A 16 -15.53 35.64 2.10
CA CYS A 16 -15.88 34.48 2.88
C CYS A 16 -15.14 33.27 2.29
N LEU A 17 -13.89 33.06 2.70
CA LEU A 17 -13.20 31.78 2.57
C LEU A 17 -13.96 30.78 3.43
N LEU A 18 -14.90 30.07 2.83
CA LEU A 18 -15.43 28.83 3.37
C LEU A 18 -14.27 27.83 3.42
N MET A 19 -13.59 27.81 4.56
CA MET A 19 -12.81 26.66 5.03
C MET A 19 -13.79 25.50 5.15
N SER A 20 -13.94 24.71 4.10
CA SER A 20 -14.52 23.39 4.19
C SER A 20 -13.60 22.58 5.11
N SER A 21 -14.03 22.38 6.36
CA SER A 21 -13.43 21.45 7.31
C SER A 21 -13.69 20.01 6.83
N GLY A 22 -13.02 19.63 5.74
CA GLY A 22 -12.82 18.25 5.34
C GLY A 22 -11.57 17.76 6.07
N TYR A 23 -11.75 16.88 7.04
CA TYR A 23 -10.64 16.18 7.69
C TYR A 23 -10.00 15.26 6.66
N THR A 24 -8.95 15.72 5.97
CA THR A 24 -7.99 14.82 5.37
C THR A 24 -7.22 14.14 6.52
N ARG A 25 -7.27 12.81 6.55
CA ARG A 25 -6.40 12.01 7.43
C ARG A 25 -4.96 12.36 7.11
N ALA A 26 -4.32 13.13 7.98
CA ALA A 26 -2.88 13.28 7.98
C ALA A 26 -2.26 11.89 8.27
N ASP A 27 -1.23 11.55 7.50
CA ASP A 27 -0.42 10.33 7.56
C ASP A 27 -0.93 9.11 6.81
N ASP A 28 -1.36 9.32 5.56
CA ASP A 28 -0.97 8.37 4.51
C ASP A 28 0.41 8.84 3.99
N VAL A 29 1.50 8.45 4.68
CA VAL A 29 2.82 8.46 4.04
C VAL A 29 2.84 7.28 3.06
N SER A 30 1.95 7.35 2.07
CA SER A 30 2.24 6.83 0.75
C SER A 30 3.44 7.65 0.25
N PRO A 31 4.45 7.03 -0.35
CA PRO A 31 5.52 7.77 -1.01
C PRO A 31 4.89 8.85 -1.90
N PRO A 32 5.52 10.04 -2.06
CA PRO A 32 5.04 10.99 -3.05
C PRO A 32 4.85 10.23 -4.37
N LYS A 33 3.72 10.46 -5.07
CA LYS A 33 3.41 9.75 -6.31
C LYS A 33 4.67 9.70 -7.18
N ASN A 34 5.09 8.50 -7.57
CA ASN A 34 6.30 8.23 -8.36
C ASN A 34 7.66 8.19 -7.62
N ALA A 35 7.70 8.20 -6.28
CA ALA A 35 8.92 7.93 -5.52
C ALA A 35 9.15 6.43 -5.30
N ARG A 36 10.43 6.03 -5.30
CA ARG A 36 10.84 4.63 -5.06
C ARG A 36 10.73 4.30 -3.57
N CYS A 37 10.27 3.09 -3.26
CA CYS A 37 10.20 2.59 -1.89
C CYS A 37 11.57 2.09 -1.41
N ASP A 38 12.39 3.04 -0.98
CA ASP A 38 13.77 2.77 -0.59
C ASP A 38 13.94 2.42 0.89
N SER A 39 12.92 2.67 1.73
CA SER A 39 12.95 2.23 3.13
C SER A 39 12.56 0.78 3.28
N GLU A 40 13.26 0.05 4.14
CA GLU A 40 12.92 -1.31 4.57
C GLU A 40 11.47 -1.38 5.11
N ILE A 41 11.01 -0.27 5.70
CA ILE A 41 9.64 -0.04 6.16
C ILE A 41 8.61 -0.08 5.02
N CYS A 42 8.88 0.57 3.88
CA CYS A 42 7.96 0.53 2.75
C CYS A 42 7.94 -0.85 2.07
N ARG A 43 9.11 -1.49 1.92
CA ARG A 43 9.25 -2.80 1.24
C ARG A 43 8.48 -3.95 1.90
N LEU A 44 8.06 -3.79 3.16
CA LEU A 44 7.25 -4.78 3.88
C LEU A 44 5.75 -4.66 3.57
N SER A 45 5.29 -3.53 3.03
CA SER A 45 3.88 -3.30 2.71
C SER A 45 3.60 -3.27 1.20
N HIS A 46 4.63 -3.03 0.39
CA HIS A 46 4.55 -2.97 -1.06
C HIS A 46 5.16 -4.19 -1.75
N VAL A 47 4.65 -4.48 -2.94
CA VAL A 47 5.14 -5.50 -3.85
C VAL A 47 5.89 -4.84 -4.99
N GLU A 48 7.21 -5.09 -5.07
CA GLU A 48 8.03 -4.69 -6.21
C GLU A 48 8.09 -5.85 -7.22
N SER A 49 7.79 -5.55 -8.48
CA SER A 49 7.92 -6.44 -9.63
C SER A 49 8.85 -5.81 -10.66
N ILE A 50 9.86 -6.55 -11.10
CA ILE A 50 10.82 -6.11 -12.12
C ILE A 50 10.68 -7.04 -13.32
N THR A 51 10.56 -6.48 -14.52
CA THR A 51 10.43 -7.26 -15.75
C THR A 51 11.30 -6.68 -16.84
N CYS A 52 12.26 -7.47 -17.32
CA CYS A 52 13.20 -7.04 -18.34
C CYS A 52 12.51 -6.81 -19.70
N GLU A 53 13.06 -5.90 -20.51
CA GLU A 53 12.51 -5.58 -21.83
C GLU A 53 12.39 -6.82 -22.73
N GLY A 54 11.21 -7.00 -23.32
CA GLY A 54 10.85 -8.17 -24.14
C GLY A 54 10.08 -9.26 -23.39
N SER A 55 10.00 -9.18 -22.06
CA SER A 55 9.23 -10.13 -21.23
C SER A 55 7.84 -9.60 -20.88
N GLN A 56 6.99 -10.49 -20.34
CA GLN A 56 5.67 -10.16 -19.82
C GLN A 56 5.72 -10.15 -18.29
N THR A 57 5.21 -9.10 -17.66
CA THR A 57 5.00 -9.06 -16.21
C THR A 57 3.60 -9.59 -15.88
N ASN A 58 3.47 -10.25 -14.73
CA ASN A 58 2.19 -10.75 -14.22
C ASN A 58 1.99 -10.28 -12.78
N LEU A 59 1.21 -9.21 -12.60
CA LEU A 59 0.84 -8.68 -11.30
C LEU A 59 -0.40 -9.43 -10.80
N GLN A 60 -0.43 -9.84 -9.53
CA GLN A 60 -1.54 -10.60 -8.99
C GLN A 60 -1.73 -10.36 -7.49
N CYS A 61 -3.00 -10.30 -7.06
CA CYS A 61 -3.42 -10.29 -5.67
C CYS A 61 -4.19 -11.57 -5.30
N ALA A 62 -4.38 -11.79 -4.00
CA ALA A 62 -5.26 -12.85 -3.51
C ALA A 62 -6.73 -12.63 -3.90
N GLU A 63 -7.53 -13.68 -3.81
CA GLU A 63 -8.97 -13.59 -4.07
C GLU A 63 -9.64 -12.49 -3.23
N GLY A 64 -10.54 -11.71 -3.84
CA GLY A 64 -11.20 -10.57 -3.20
C GLY A 64 -10.34 -9.30 -3.05
N GLN A 65 -9.05 -9.37 -3.39
CA GLN A 65 -8.15 -8.23 -3.42
C GLN A 65 -7.89 -7.73 -4.84
N VAL A 66 -7.55 -6.46 -4.94
CA VAL A 66 -7.19 -5.78 -6.19
C VAL A 66 -5.86 -5.06 -6.08
N LEU A 67 -5.23 -4.92 -7.25
CA LEU A 67 -4.00 -4.17 -7.45
C LEU A 67 -4.26 -2.69 -7.23
N VAL A 68 -3.44 -2.06 -6.39
CA VAL A 68 -3.34 -0.61 -6.24
C VAL A 68 -1.91 -0.22 -6.60
N VAL A 69 -1.74 0.32 -7.81
CA VAL A 69 -0.43 0.71 -8.35
C VAL A 69 -0.01 2.06 -7.77
N HIS A 70 1.20 2.11 -7.20
CA HIS A 70 1.76 3.31 -6.58
C HIS A 70 2.87 3.94 -7.42
N ARG A 71 3.70 3.10 -8.06
CA ARG A 71 4.75 3.53 -9.00
C ARG A 71 4.87 2.53 -10.14
N ALA A 72 5.14 3.03 -11.34
CA ALA A 72 5.56 2.18 -12.47
C ALA A 72 6.51 2.95 -13.38
N HIS A 73 7.56 2.27 -13.83
CA HIS A 73 8.65 2.88 -14.58
C HIS A 73 9.20 1.91 -15.63
N PHE A 74 9.05 2.24 -16.91
CA PHE A 74 9.71 1.53 -17.99
C PHE A 74 10.94 2.32 -18.45
N GLY A 75 12.13 1.76 -18.26
CA GLY A 75 13.38 2.46 -18.55
C GLY A 75 14.58 1.76 -17.94
N ARG A 76 15.59 2.52 -17.50
CA ARG A 76 16.73 2.01 -16.75
C ARG A 76 17.20 3.08 -15.77
N GLN A 77 17.33 2.70 -14.50
CA GLN A 77 17.77 3.56 -13.39
C GLN A 77 19.05 3.05 -12.72
N ASP A 78 19.53 1.86 -13.10
CA ASP A 78 20.78 1.30 -12.61
C ASP A 78 21.45 0.38 -13.65
N LYS A 79 22.73 0.05 -13.41
CA LYS A 79 23.55 -0.76 -14.32
C LYS A 79 23.39 -2.27 -14.11
N THR A 80 22.73 -2.69 -13.05
CA THR A 80 22.71 -4.07 -12.54
C THR A 80 21.43 -4.82 -12.91
N THR A 81 20.28 -4.17 -12.79
CA THR A 81 18.96 -4.71 -13.07
C THR A 81 18.87 -5.09 -14.55
N CYS A 82 18.47 -6.34 -14.81
CA CYS A 82 18.33 -6.86 -16.16
C CYS A 82 19.61 -6.69 -17.03
N SER A 83 20.80 -6.84 -16.43
CA SER A 83 22.09 -6.64 -17.10
C SER A 83 22.72 -7.91 -17.69
N LEU A 84 22.24 -9.10 -17.29
CA LEU A 84 22.80 -10.37 -17.72
C LEU A 84 22.74 -10.52 -19.25
N GLY A 85 23.89 -10.80 -19.87
CA GLY A 85 24.01 -10.95 -21.32
C GLY A 85 23.90 -9.64 -22.12
N ARG A 86 23.97 -8.47 -21.47
CA ARG A 86 23.90 -7.15 -22.11
C ARG A 86 25.27 -6.51 -22.26
N SER A 87 25.47 -5.75 -23.33
CA SER A 87 26.72 -5.03 -23.57
C SER A 87 26.85 -3.79 -22.67
N ALA A 88 28.09 -3.33 -22.45
CA ALA A 88 28.34 -2.13 -21.65
C ALA A 88 27.58 -0.90 -22.19
N CYS A 89 27.42 -0.76 -23.51
CA CYS A 89 26.67 0.32 -24.13
C CYS A 89 25.18 0.28 -23.76
N GLN A 90 24.58 -0.92 -23.71
CA GLN A 90 23.16 -1.11 -23.42
C GLN A 90 22.76 -0.81 -21.97
N ILE A 91 23.71 -0.87 -21.04
CA ILE A 91 23.48 -0.63 -19.60
C ILE A 91 24.09 0.68 -19.09
N LYS A 92 24.76 1.45 -19.97
CA LYS A 92 25.47 2.67 -19.58
C LYS A 92 24.51 3.78 -19.16
N ASN A 93 23.43 3.98 -19.90
CA ASN A 93 22.47 5.04 -19.65
C ASN A 93 21.49 4.62 -18.53
N VAL A 94 21.65 5.22 -17.36
CA VAL A 94 20.80 5.01 -16.18
C VAL A 94 19.85 6.18 -15.92
N ASP A 95 19.89 7.22 -16.78
CA ASP A 95 18.94 8.32 -16.78
C ASP A 95 17.90 8.08 -17.87
N CYS A 96 17.40 6.84 -17.94
CA CYS A 96 16.43 6.43 -18.92
C CYS A 96 15.07 6.27 -18.25
N THR A 97 14.21 7.28 -18.39
CA THR A 97 12.92 7.31 -17.71
C THR A 97 11.82 7.86 -18.60
N THR A 98 10.58 7.39 -18.39
CA THR A 98 9.38 8.02 -18.95
C THR A 98 8.30 8.18 -17.86
N PRO A 99 7.74 9.39 -17.67
CA PRO A 99 6.68 9.61 -16.70
C PRO A 99 5.34 8.99 -17.11
N ALA A 100 5.18 8.56 -18.37
CA ALA A 100 3.93 7.99 -18.87
C ALA A 100 3.66 6.57 -18.35
N SER A 101 4.69 5.86 -17.86
CA SER A 101 4.56 4.46 -17.42
C SER A 101 3.56 4.28 -16.29
N ILE A 102 3.57 5.16 -15.27
CA ILE A 102 2.65 5.04 -14.13
C ILE A 102 1.19 5.12 -14.55
N ASN A 103 0.83 6.06 -15.42
CA ASN A 103 -0.56 6.21 -15.87
C ASN A 103 -0.98 4.98 -16.67
N LEU A 104 -0.14 4.50 -17.59
CA LEU A 104 -0.46 3.32 -18.40
C LEU A 104 -0.66 2.08 -17.52
N VAL A 105 0.23 1.80 -16.57
CA VAL A 105 0.11 0.64 -15.69
C VAL A 105 -1.07 0.80 -14.74
N THR A 106 -1.31 2.00 -14.21
CA THR A 106 -2.47 2.28 -13.34
C THR A 106 -3.78 2.03 -14.08
N ASP A 107 -3.95 2.61 -15.26
CA ASP A 107 -5.16 2.47 -16.08
C ASP A 107 -5.42 1.02 -16.48
N ARG A 108 -4.34 0.26 -16.72
CA ARG A 108 -4.43 -1.12 -17.20
C ARG A 108 -4.58 -2.14 -16.08
N CYS A 109 -4.06 -1.88 -14.88
CA CYS A 109 -3.95 -2.87 -13.81
C CYS A 109 -4.71 -2.52 -12.54
N SER A 110 -4.82 -1.26 -12.15
CA SER A 110 -5.44 -0.90 -10.87
C SER A 110 -6.91 -1.33 -10.83
N GLY A 111 -7.37 -1.83 -9.69
CA GLY A 111 -8.73 -2.35 -9.52
C GLY A 111 -8.96 -3.74 -10.12
N LYS A 112 -7.93 -4.37 -10.72
CA LYS A 112 -7.99 -5.78 -11.14
C LYS A 112 -7.34 -6.68 -10.10
N ASN A 113 -7.80 -7.92 -10.01
CA ASN A 113 -7.13 -8.93 -9.21
C ASN A 113 -5.80 -9.41 -9.83
N ASN A 114 -5.75 -9.47 -11.16
CA ASN A 114 -4.56 -9.82 -11.92
C ASN A 114 -4.39 -8.88 -13.12
N CYS A 115 -3.14 -8.68 -13.55
CA CYS A 115 -2.80 -7.87 -14.70
C CYS A 115 -1.54 -8.38 -15.38
N SER A 116 -1.63 -8.62 -16.69
CA SER A 116 -0.48 -8.99 -17.52
C SER A 116 -0.20 -7.90 -18.55
N LEU A 117 1.06 -7.49 -18.66
CA LEU A 117 1.50 -6.51 -19.66
C LEU A 117 2.92 -6.81 -20.16
N SER A 118 3.19 -6.48 -21.42
CA SER A 118 4.50 -6.67 -22.04
C SER A 118 5.40 -5.47 -21.77
N ALA A 119 6.59 -5.72 -21.22
CA ALA A 119 7.60 -4.70 -21.00
C ALA A 119 8.34 -4.40 -22.32
N THR A 120 7.70 -3.67 -23.24
CA THR A 120 8.25 -3.38 -24.57
C THR A 120 8.09 -1.92 -24.96
N SER A 121 8.99 -1.42 -25.81
CA SER A 121 8.89 -0.06 -26.39
C SER A 121 7.62 0.14 -27.23
N SER A 122 6.97 -0.92 -27.71
CA SER A 122 5.67 -0.83 -28.39
C SER A 122 4.51 -0.50 -27.44
N VAL A 123 4.61 -0.87 -26.16
CA VAL A 123 3.58 -0.57 -25.15
C VAL A 123 3.85 0.78 -24.49
N PHE A 124 5.11 1.06 -24.15
CA PHE A 124 5.49 2.20 -23.31
C PHE A 124 6.16 3.37 -24.07
N GLY A 125 6.45 3.20 -25.36
CA GLY A 125 7.40 4.04 -26.08
C GLY A 125 8.85 3.68 -25.74
N ASP A 126 9.81 4.17 -26.54
CA ASP A 126 11.23 4.04 -26.23
C ASP A 126 11.76 5.35 -25.62
N PRO A 127 11.97 5.41 -24.28
CA PRO A 127 12.54 6.60 -23.65
C PRO A 127 14.02 6.83 -23.97
N CYS A 128 14.75 5.82 -24.47
CA CYS A 128 16.21 5.89 -24.59
C CYS A 128 16.76 4.85 -25.58
N ILE A 129 16.71 5.16 -26.87
CA ILE A 129 17.15 4.25 -27.96
C ILE A 129 18.55 3.69 -27.69
N GLY A 130 18.71 2.37 -27.89
CA GLY A 130 19.97 1.64 -27.71
C GLY A 130 20.28 1.24 -26.26
N THR A 131 19.48 1.69 -25.30
CA THR A 131 19.56 1.25 -23.90
C THR A 131 18.56 0.12 -23.67
N TYR A 132 19.01 -0.95 -23.01
CA TYR A 132 18.14 -2.06 -22.65
C TYR A 132 17.35 -1.71 -21.40
N LYS A 133 16.02 -1.82 -21.44
CA LYS A 133 15.13 -1.31 -20.40
C LYS A 133 14.58 -2.43 -19.51
N TYR A 134 13.89 -2.05 -18.45
CA TYR A 134 13.06 -2.90 -17.62
C TYR A 134 11.87 -2.10 -17.13
N LEU A 135 10.76 -2.80 -16.92
CA LEU A 135 9.59 -2.30 -16.23
C LEU A 135 9.74 -2.62 -14.74
N GLU A 136 9.71 -1.60 -13.90
CA GLU A 136 9.59 -1.72 -12.45
C GLU A 136 8.17 -1.28 -12.07
N VAL A 137 7.42 -2.11 -11.34
CA VAL A 137 6.09 -1.80 -10.83
C VAL A 137 6.07 -2.02 -9.33
N ASP A 138 5.57 -1.02 -8.61
CA ASP A 138 5.34 -1.05 -7.18
C ASP A 138 3.84 -0.93 -6.93
N TYR A 139 3.27 -1.91 -6.23
CA TYR A 139 1.84 -1.99 -5.97
C TYR A 139 1.52 -2.61 -4.61
N THR A 140 0.30 -2.42 -4.15
CA THR A 140 -0.25 -3.10 -2.97
C THR A 140 -1.48 -3.89 -3.34
N CYS A 141 -1.81 -4.90 -2.54
CA CYS A 141 -3.05 -5.66 -2.65
C CYS A 141 -4.01 -5.26 -1.55
N GLN A 142 -5.19 -4.80 -1.94
CA GLN A 142 -6.21 -4.28 -1.00
C GLN A 142 -7.55 -4.93 -1.29
N PHE A 143 -8.38 -5.14 -0.26
CA PHE A 143 -9.72 -5.69 -0.45
C PHE A 143 -10.59 -4.69 -1.21
N GLN A 144 -11.40 -5.20 -2.13
CA GLN A 144 -12.41 -4.40 -2.82
C GLN A 144 -13.80 -4.96 -2.60
N SER A 145 -14.72 -4.09 -2.18
CA SER A 145 -16.15 -4.38 -2.16
C SER A 145 -16.86 -3.57 -3.24
N LEU A 146 -17.61 -4.24 -4.10
CA LEU A 146 -18.46 -3.63 -5.12
C LEU A 146 -19.93 -3.92 -4.77
N THR A 147 -20.76 -2.88 -4.74
CA THR A 147 -22.18 -2.99 -4.36
C THR A 147 -23.02 -2.10 -5.25
N CYS A 148 -24.02 -2.66 -5.95
CA CYS A 148 -24.91 -1.88 -6.80
C CYS A 148 -25.85 -0.99 -5.97
N GLU A 149 -26.33 0.11 -6.56
CA GLU A 149 -27.28 1.01 -5.91
C GLU A 149 -28.53 0.27 -5.40
N GLY A 150 -28.92 0.54 -4.15
CA GLY A 150 -30.04 -0.12 -3.46
C GLY A 150 -29.64 -1.33 -2.62
N PHE A 151 -28.40 -1.81 -2.72
CA PHE A 151 -27.86 -2.89 -1.88
C PHE A 151 -26.93 -2.37 -0.78
N GLN A 152 -26.46 -3.26 0.09
CA GLN A 152 -25.56 -2.93 1.18
C GLN A 152 -24.22 -3.65 1.02
N ALA A 153 -23.12 -2.92 1.20
CA ALA A 153 -21.80 -3.51 1.29
C ALA A 153 -21.58 -4.02 2.71
N ASN A 154 -20.96 -5.21 2.82
CA ASN A 154 -20.53 -5.79 4.09
C ASN A 154 -19.01 -5.93 4.06
N LEU A 155 -18.33 -5.02 4.75
CA LEU A 155 -16.87 -5.04 4.91
C LEU A 155 -16.55 -5.82 6.19
N GLN A 156 -15.59 -6.74 6.13
CA GLN A 156 -15.21 -7.57 7.26
C GLN A 156 -13.71 -7.80 7.30
N CYS A 157 -13.19 -7.89 8.52
CA CYS A 157 -11.81 -8.26 8.83
C CYS A 157 -11.76 -9.46 9.79
N GLY A 158 -10.59 -10.11 9.84
CA GLY A 158 -10.32 -11.23 10.72
C GLY A 158 -10.40 -10.88 12.21
N GLU A 159 -10.18 -11.88 13.06
CA GLU A 159 -10.17 -11.65 14.51
C GLU A 159 -9.06 -10.67 14.93
N GLY A 160 -9.40 -9.72 15.82
CA GLY A 160 -8.50 -8.67 16.29
C GLY A 160 -8.16 -7.57 15.27
N GLN A 161 -8.58 -7.70 14.01
CA GLN A 161 -8.32 -6.72 12.97
C GLN A 161 -9.48 -5.73 12.81
N ILE A 162 -9.12 -4.53 12.36
CA ILE A 162 -10.01 -3.44 12.03
C ILE A 162 -9.93 -3.10 10.54
N ILE A 163 -11.03 -2.56 10.03
CA ILE A 163 -11.12 -2.01 8.68
C ILE A 163 -10.37 -0.67 8.64
N VAL A 164 -9.51 -0.53 7.63
CA VAL A 164 -8.87 0.73 7.24
C VAL A 164 -9.25 1.05 5.80
N VAL A 165 -10.12 2.04 5.61
CA VAL A 165 -10.62 2.49 4.30
C VAL A 165 -9.58 3.40 3.64
N HIS A 166 -9.20 3.06 2.41
CA HIS A 166 -8.27 3.85 1.58
C HIS A 166 -9.00 4.70 0.55
N GLY A 167 -10.13 4.21 0.02
CA GLY A 167 -10.92 4.95 -0.94
C GLY A 167 -12.31 4.37 -1.11
N ALA A 168 -13.27 5.22 -1.48
CA ALA A 168 -14.58 4.77 -1.90
C ALA A 168 -15.16 5.68 -2.98
N HIS A 169 -15.99 5.12 -3.85
CA HIS A 169 -16.70 5.84 -4.90
C HIS A 169 -18.13 5.36 -5.00
N TYR A 170 -19.10 6.25 -4.80
CA TYR A 170 -20.50 6.04 -5.16
C TYR A 170 -20.81 6.82 -6.44
N GLY A 171 -21.21 6.12 -7.50
CA GLY A 171 -21.41 6.72 -8.82
C GLY A 171 -21.39 5.68 -9.94
N ARG A 172 -20.80 6.00 -11.08
CA ARG A 172 -20.61 5.08 -12.21
C ARG A 172 -19.38 5.48 -13.03
N HIS A 173 -18.51 4.52 -13.29
CA HIS A 173 -17.28 4.68 -14.07
C HIS A 173 -17.23 3.87 -15.37
N ASP A 174 -18.24 3.03 -15.61
CA ASP A 174 -18.31 2.18 -16.79
C ASP A 174 -19.76 1.74 -17.08
N LYS A 175 -19.97 1.15 -18.27
CA LYS A 175 -21.30 0.73 -18.74
C LYS A 175 -21.68 -0.70 -18.35
N THR A 176 -20.76 -1.51 -17.82
CA THR A 176 -20.93 -2.97 -17.65
C THR A 176 -21.19 -3.35 -16.20
N THR A 177 -20.55 -2.67 -15.26
CA THR A 177 -20.72 -2.86 -13.82
C THR A 177 -22.16 -2.54 -13.41
N CYS A 178 -22.79 -3.49 -12.71
CA CYS A 178 -24.17 -3.39 -12.27
C CYS A 178 -25.16 -3.06 -13.41
N SER A 179 -24.95 -3.60 -14.61
CA SER A 179 -25.76 -3.30 -15.81
C SER A 179 -26.91 -4.25 -16.08
N ALA A 180 -26.92 -5.44 -15.47
CA ALA A 180 -27.91 -6.47 -15.74
C ALA A 180 -29.34 -5.96 -15.51
N GLY A 181 -30.19 -6.08 -16.55
CA GLY A 181 -31.59 -5.64 -16.50
C GLY A 181 -31.81 -4.13 -16.51
N ARG A 182 -30.76 -3.31 -16.71
CA ARG A 182 -30.86 -1.85 -16.69
C ARG A 182 -31.04 -1.27 -18.09
N PRO A 183 -31.93 -0.27 -18.29
CA PRO A 183 -32.05 0.44 -19.56
C PRO A 183 -30.73 1.12 -19.95
N ALA A 184 -30.43 1.16 -21.25
CA ALA A 184 -29.21 1.78 -21.76
C ALA A 184 -29.06 3.26 -21.36
N SER A 185 -30.16 3.98 -21.16
CA SER A 185 -30.17 5.37 -20.69
C SER A 185 -29.56 5.53 -19.29
N GLN A 186 -29.73 4.54 -18.41
CA GLN A 186 -29.19 4.57 -17.04
C GLN A 186 -27.69 4.23 -16.96
N LEU A 187 -27.07 3.85 -18.08
CA LEU A 187 -25.68 3.37 -18.14
C LEU A 187 -24.75 4.30 -18.93
N GLN A 188 -25.25 5.40 -19.52
CA GLN A 188 -24.44 6.25 -20.39
C GLN A 188 -23.44 7.14 -19.64
N VAL A 189 -23.82 7.67 -18.47
CA VAL A 189 -22.98 8.60 -17.71
C VAL A 189 -21.98 7.81 -16.88
N VAL A 190 -20.74 7.75 -17.36
CA VAL A 190 -19.63 6.98 -16.77
C VAL A 190 -18.54 7.85 -16.15
N THR A 191 -18.78 9.16 -16.04
CA THR A 191 -17.94 10.09 -15.28
C THR A 191 -18.74 10.61 -14.12
N CYS A 192 -19.27 9.70 -13.30
CA CYS A 192 -20.14 10.03 -12.17
C CYS A 192 -19.52 9.55 -10.87
N SER A 193 -19.31 10.47 -9.94
CA SER A 193 -18.75 10.20 -8.62
C SER A 193 -19.25 11.19 -7.60
N SER A 194 -19.64 10.70 -6.42
CA SER A 194 -19.87 11.52 -5.24
C SER A 194 -18.52 11.86 -4.57
N GLN A 195 -18.25 13.15 -4.41
CA GLN A 195 -16.98 13.66 -3.88
C GLN A 195 -16.75 13.28 -2.41
N SER A 196 -17.82 13.03 -1.64
CA SER A 196 -17.74 12.70 -0.21
C SER A 196 -17.70 11.20 0.08
N SER A 197 -17.67 10.36 -0.96
CA SER A 197 -17.80 8.90 -0.83
C SER A 197 -16.79 8.32 0.17
N THR A 198 -15.50 8.62 -0.01
CA THR A 198 -14.43 8.13 0.88
C THR A 198 -14.68 8.54 2.32
N ASP A 199 -14.98 9.82 2.59
CA ASP A 199 -15.17 10.32 3.96
C ASP A 199 -16.38 9.69 4.64
N VAL A 200 -17.48 9.50 3.90
CA VAL A 200 -18.70 8.86 4.41
C VAL A 200 -18.43 7.40 4.78
N VAL A 201 -17.78 6.63 3.91
CA VAL A 201 -17.44 5.23 4.20
C VAL A 201 -16.40 5.16 5.31
N ALA A 202 -15.38 6.01 5.28
CA ALA A 202 -14.32 6.06 6.26
C ALA A 202 -14.87 6.35 7.67
N LYS A 203 -15.74 7.35 7.80
CA LYS A 203 -16.41 7.68 9.07
C LYS A 203 -17.29 6.54 9.57
N SER A 204 -17.90 5.79 8.66
CA SER A 204 -18.80 4.71 9.00
C SER A 204 -18.08 3.42 9.38
N CYS A 205 -16.93 3.11 8.77
CA CYS A 205 -16.33 1.78 8.81
C CYS A 205 -14.96 1.68 9.47
N ASN A 206 -14.16 2.76 9.49
CA ASN A 206 -12.82 2.66 10.07
C ASN A 206 -12.84 2.28 11.55
N GLY A 207 -11.85 1.48 11.97
CA GLY A 207 -11.73 1.06 13.38
C GLY A 207 -12.70 -0.06 13.77
N LYS A 208 -13.60 -0.49 12.88
CA LYS A 208 -14.54 -1.59 13.13
C LYS A 208 -14.00 -2.89 12.56
N LYS A 209 -14.29 -4.01 13.22
CA LYS A 209 -14.06 -5.36 12.66
C LYS A 209 -14.98 -5.67 11.49
N SER A 210 -16.23 -5.18 11.55
CA SER A 210 -17.26 -5.37 10.53
C SER A 210 -18.05 -4.08 10.34
N CYS A 211 -18.40 -3.77 9.10
CA CYS A 211 -19.16 -2.59 8.74
C CYS A 211 -20.17 -2.91 7.63
N THR A 212 -21.43 -2.52 7.83
CA THR A 212 -22.46 -2.57 6.79
C THR A 212 -22.83 -1.14 6.39
N ILE A 213 -22.77 -0.85 5.08
CA ILE A 213 -23.07 0.48 4.56
C ILE A 213 -23.95 0.41 3.29
N PRO A 214 -25.10 1.12 3.23
CA PRO A 214 -25.99 1.10 2.07
C PRO A 214 -25.47 1.96 0.91
N ALA A 215 -25.42 1.40 -0.30
CA ALA A 215 -25.11 2.11 -1.53
C ALA A 215 -26.36 2.89 -2.03
N THR A 216 -26.68 4.01 -1.40
CA THR A 216 -27.93 4.76 -1.64
C THR A 216 -27.72 6.27 -1.69
N ASN A 217 -28.61 6.96 -2.40
CA ASN A 217 -28.65 8.42 -2.46
C ASN A 217 -28.83 9.09 -1.08
N SER A 218 -29.51 8.43 -0.14
CA SER A 218 -29.67 8.94 1.23
C SER A 218 -28.37 8.98 2.03
N VAL A 219 -27.39 8.14 1.67
CA VAL A 219 -26.08 8.07 2.34
C VAL A 219 -25.06 8.98 1.65
N PHE A 220 -25.05 9.01 0.32
CA PHE A 220 -23.98 9.65 -0.47
C PHE A 220 -24.41 10.89 -1.28
N GLY A 221 -25.70 11.25 -1.23
CA GLY A 221 -26.31 12.14 -2.23
C GLY A 221 -26.49 11.45 -3.58
N ASP A 222 -27.15 12.11 -4.54
CA ASP A 222 -27.23 11.64 -5.93
C ASP A 222 -26.25 12.43 -6.83
N PRO A 223 -25.08 11.88 -7.15
CA PRO A 223 -24.10 12.56 -8.00
C PRO A 223 -24.51 12.64 -9.48
N CYS A 224 -25.47 11.83 -9.94
CA CYS A 224 -25.91 11.82 -11.33
C CYS A 224 -27.33 11.25 -11.47
N VAL A 225 -28.32 12.14 -11.31
CA VAL A 225 -29.75 11.78 -11.38
C VAL A 225 -30.08 11.04 -12.68
N GLY A 226 -30.86 9.97 -12.57
CA GLY A 226 -31.27 9.13 -13.70
C GLY A 226 -30.22 8.10 -14.14
N THR A 227 -29.01 8.13 -13.58
CA THR A 227 -27.98 7.11 -13.78
C THR A 227 -28.05 6.10 -12.64
N TYR A 228 -28.07 4.81 -12.98
CA TYR A 228 -28.00 3.76 -11.97
C TYR A 228 -26.56 3.66 -11.48
N LYS A 229 -26.32 3.70 -10.18
CA LYS A 229 -24.97 3.82 -9.60
C LYS A 229 -24.50 2.50 -9.00
N TYR A 230 -23.26 2.47 -8.58
CA TYR A 230 -22.67 1.47 -7.72
C TYR A 230 -21.67 2.13 -6.77
N MET A 231 -21.44 1.47 -5.65
CA MET A 231 -20.42 1.81 -4.67
C MET A 231 -19.25 0.84 -4.81
N GLN A 232 -18.05 1.38 -4.87
CA GLN A 232 -16.81 0.62 -4.75
C GLN A 232 -16.07 1.11 -3.51
N VAL A 233 -15.63 0.20 -2.64
CA VAL A 233 -14.83 0.50 -1.45
C VAL A 233 -13.55 -0.29 -1.50
N VAL A 234 -12.42 0.38 -1.32
CA VAL A 234 -11.09 -0.22 -1.20
C VAL A 234 -10.60 -0.06 0.23
N TYR A 235 -10.23 -1.17 0.88
CA TYR A 235 -9.83 -1.19 2.29
C TYR A 235 -8.78 -2.27 2.59
N THR A 236 -8.09 -2.14 3.72
CA THR A 236 -7.22 -3.17 4.30
C THR A 236 -7.71 -3.58 5.68
N CYS A 237 -7.25 -4.74 6.13
CA CYS A 237 -7.44 -5.22 7.49
C CYS A 237 -6.13 -5.14 8.25
N GLN A 238 -6.15 -4.47 9.41
CA GLN A 238 -4.95 -4.20 10.20
C GLN A 238 -5.26 -4.40 11.69
N PHE A 239 -4.27 -4.79 12.48
CA PHE A 239 -4.37 -4.72 13.94
C PHE A 239 -4.20 -3.27 14.37
N GLN A 240 -4.98 -2.85 15.37
CA GLN A 240 -4.83 -1.55 16.00
C GLN A 240 -4.64 -1.72 17.50
N THR A 241 -3.59 -1.09 18.02
CA THR A 241 -3.30 -1.09 19.46
C THR A 241 -3.11 0.34 19.93
N VAL A 242 -3.71 0.64 21.09
CA VAL A 242 -3.60 1.94 21.75
C VAL A 242 -2.99 1.77 23.13
N THR A 243 -2.09 2.67 23.53
CA THR A 243 -1.63 2.79 24.91
C THR A 243 -1.61 4.26 25.34
N CYS A 244 -1.94 4.53 26.61
CA CYS A 244 -2.03 5.90 27.12
C CYS A 244 -0.65 6.46 27.49
N GLU A 245 -0.51 7.79 27.49
CA GLU A 245 0.74 8.45 27.87
C GLU A 245 1.21 8.01 29.27
N GLY A 246 2.49 7.62 29.36
CA GLY A 246 3.13 7.06 30.55
C GLY A 246 3.14 5.53 30.61
N SER A 247 2.43 4.84 29.70
CA SER A 247 2.41 3.37 29.61
C SER A 247 3.30 2.86 28.47
N GLN A 248 3.48 1.54 28.40
CA GLN A 248 4.16 0.87 27.30
C GLN A 248 3.13 0.18 26.39
N ILE A 249 3.37 0.23 25.08
CA ILE A 249 2.67 -0.60 24.10
C ILE A 249 3.49 -1.86 23.87
N ASN A 250 2.83 -3.02 23.78
CA ASN A 250 3.45 -4.28 23.42
C ASN A 250 2.78 -4.82 22.16
N LEU A 251 3.50 -4.79 21.03
CA LEU A 251 3.04 -5.29 19.74
C LEU A 251 3.61 -6.70 19.55
N GLN A 252 2.78 -7.64 19.15
CA GLN A 252 3.18 -9.04 18.99
C GLN A 252 2.47 -9.68 17.80
N CYS A 253 3.18 -10.57 17.11
CA CYS A 253 2.67 -11.43 16.06
C CYS A 253 2.79 -12.91 16.42
N GLY A 254 2.04 -13.76 15.72
CA GLY A 254 2.13 -15.22 15.88
C GLY A 254 3.52 -15.76 15.56
N LYS A 255 3.79 -17.01 15.95
CA LYS A 255 5.10 -17.66 15.72
C LYS A 255 5.47 -17.63 14.24
N GLY A 256 6.68 -17.18 13.93
CA GLY A 256 7.20 -17.09 12.56
C GLY A 256 6.72 -15.87 11.76
N GLN A 257 5.89 -15.02 12.36
CA GLN A 257 5.47 -13.75 11.76
C GLN A 257 6.28 -12.58 12.30
N VAL A 258 6.37 -11.53 11.50
CA VAL A 258 7.02 -10.26 11.80
C VAL A 258 6.01 -9.11 11.73
N LEU A 259 6.26 -8.09 12.53
CA LEU A 259 5.49 -6.84 12.57
C LEU A 259 5.79 -6.00 11.33
N VAL A 260 4.72 -5.43 10.76
CA VAL A 260 4.78 -4.41 9.71
C VAL A 260 3.89 -3.24 10.11
N ILE A 261 4.51 -2.14 10.50
CA ILE A 261 3.87 -0.92 10.99
C ILE A 261 3.39 -0.08 9.81
N HIS A 262 2.08 0.16 9.74
CA HIS A 262 1.46 0.99 8.69
C HIS A 262 1.30 2.43 9.16
N ARG A 263 0.93 2.61 10.43
CA ARG A 263 0.69 3.91 11.05
C ARG A 263 1.12 3.89 12.51
N ALA A 264 1.68 5.00 12.98
CA ALA A 264 1.73 5.27 14.40
C ALA A 264 1.60 6.77 14.63
N ASP A 265 0.87 7.16 15.68
CA ASP A 265 0.72 8.56 16.09
C ASP A 265 0.67 8.67 17.61
N TYR A 266 1.57 9.48 18.15
CA TYR A 266 1.56 9.87 19.55
C TYR A 266 0.94 11.27 19.68
N GLY A 267 -0.22 11.35 20.31
CA GLY A 267 -1.00 12.58 20.33
C GLY A 267 -2.39 12.36 20.93
N ARG A 268 -3.39 13.04 20.36
CA ARG A 268 -4.81 12.87 20.69
C ARG A 268 -5.67 13.24 19.50
N ARG A 269 -6.58 12.33 19.14
CA ARG A 269 -7.52 12.48 18.03
C ARG A 269 -8.99 12.47 18.43
N ASP A 270 -9.29 12.16 19.68
CA ASP A 270 -10.65 12.16 20.19
C ASP A 270 -10.67 12.37 21.73
N LYS A 271 -11.87 12.66 22.26
CA LYS A 271 -12.13 12.93 23.68
C LYS A 271 -12.30 11.68 24.54
N ILE A 272 -12.43 10.49 23.94
CA ILE A 272 -12.85 9.25 24.61
C ILE A 272 -11.63 8.38 24.94
N THR A 273 -10.73 8.21 23.98
CA THR A 273 -9.53 7.38 24.10
C THR A 273 -8.63 7.91 25.23
N CYS A 274 -8.27 7.02 26.16
CA CYS A 274 -7.45 7.34 27.32
C CYS A 274 -7.99 8.53 28.17
N SER A 275 -9.31 8.67 28.29
CA SER A 275 -9.97 9.77 29.02
C SER A 275 -10.24 9.48 30.50
N ALA A 276 -10.19 8.21 30.92
CA ALA A 276 -10.53 7.80 32.28
C ALA A 276 -9.68 8.55 33.33
N GLY A 277 -10.36 9.24 34.26
CA GLY A 277 -9.72 10.00 35.33
C GLY A 277 -9.02 11.29 34.90
N ARG A 278 -9.19 11.74 33.64
CA ARG A 278 -8.53 12.95 33.12
C ARG A 278 -9.47 14.17 33.16
N PRO A 279 -8.96 15.36 33.54
CA PRO A 279 -9.72 16.59 33.45
C PRO A 279 -10.15 16.91 32.00
N ALA A 280 -11.36 17.46 31.83
CA ALA A 280 -11.89 17.82 30.51
C ALA A 280 -10.97 18.76 29.72
N SER A 281 -10.21 19.62 30.41
CA SER A 281 -9.23 20.52 29.78
C SER A 281 -8.10 19.79 29.05
N GLN A 282 -7.73 18.57 29.49
CA GLN A 282 -6.68 17.76 28.89
C GLN A 282 -7.14 16.96 27.66
N LEU A 283 -8.45 16.99 27.35
CA LEU A 283 -9.08 16.16 26.32
C LEU A 283 -9.59 16.96 25.11
N GLN A 284 -9.54 18.30 25.15
CA GLN A 284 -10.18 19.15 24.13
C GLN A 284 -9.47 19.15 22.77
N LEU A 285 -8.13 19.01 22.76
CA LEU A 285 -7.36 19.12 21.53
C LEU A 285 -7.31 17.76 20.80
N GLU A 286 -8.22 17.58 19.85
CA GLU A 286 -8.38 16.37 19.01
C GLU A 286 -7.54 16.42 17.72
N THR A 287 -6.73 17.46 17.53
CA THR A 287 -5.83 17.61 16.37
C THR A 287 -4.36 17.50 16.78
N CYS A 288 -4.09 16.88 17.93
CA CYS A 288 -2.73 16.72 18.41
C CYS A 288 -2.10 15.47 17.81
N SER A 289 -0.98 15.65 17.11
CA SER A 289 -0.26 14.55 16.46
C SER A 289 1.24 14.84 16.47
N SER A 290 2.05 13.78 16.51
CA SER A 290 3.51 13.84 16.35
C SER A 290 3.91 13.17 15.03
N PRO A 291 4.19 13.94 13.97
CA PRO A 291 4.44 13.40 12.61
C PRO A 291 5.60 12.40 12.50
N GLY A 292 6.53 12.40 13.46
CA GLY A 292 7.67 11.46 13.50
C GLY A 292 7.33 10.08 14.08
N SER A 293 6.13 9.91 14.64
CA SER A 293 5.75 8.71 15.39
C SER A 293 5.84 7.43 14.58
N LYS A 294 5.35 7.44 13.33
CA LYS A 294 5.43 6.28 12.41
C LYS A 294 6.86 5.78 12.25
N ASN A 295 7.81 6.68 12.00
CA ASN A 295 9.20 6.29 11.79
C ASN A 295 9.84 5.73 13.05
N ILE A 296 9.57 6.33 14.21
CA ILE A 296 10.08 5.84 15.50
C ILE A 296 9.59 4.42 15.78
N VAL A 297 8.28 4.17 15.62
CA VAL A 297 7.68 2.85 15.86
C VAL A 297 8.14 1.84 14.81
N ALA A 298 8.12 2.20 13.53
CA ALA A 298 8.53 1.33 12.44
C ALA A 298 9.99 0.91 12.55
N ASN A 299 10.92 1.85 12.79
CA ASN A 299 12.34 1.53 13.00
C ASN A 299 12.57 0.62 14.21
N SER A 300 11.71 0.74 15.23
CA SER A 300 11.84 -0.06 16.45
C SER A 300 11.24 -1.45 16.32
N CYS A 301 10.19 -1.62 15.50
CA CYS A 301 9.34 -2.81 15.52
C CYS A 301 9.33 -3.63 14.23
N ASN A 302 9.53 -3.04 13.06
CA ASN A 302 9.44 -3.78 11.80
C ASN A 302 10.44 -4.94 11.74
N GLY A 303 10.02 -6.06 11.14
CA GLY A 303 10.84 -7.26 11.01
C GLY A 303 11.00 -8.06 12.32
N LYS A 304 10.50 -7.56 13.45
CA LYS A 304 10.50 -8.29 14.73
C LYS A 304 9.19 -9.01 14.94
N ASN A 305 9.24 -10.14 15.64
CA ASN A 305 8.02 -10.84 16.06
C ASN A 305 7.27 -10.09 17.19
N SER A 306 8.01 -9.39 18.04
CA SER A 306 7.45 -8.56 19.11
C SER A 306 8.27 -7.29 19.34
N CYS A 307 7.63 -6.26 19.89
CA CYS A 307 8.23 -4.97 20.13
C CYS A 307 7.52 -4.24 21.28
N THR A 308 8.29 -3.53 22.12
CA THR A 308 7.75 -2.73 23.22
C THR A 308 8.23 -1.29 23.11
N ILE A 309 7.32 -0.32 23.19
CA ILE A 309 7.64 1.12 23.12
C ILE A 309 6.93 1.88 24.25
N SER A 310 7.63 2.83 24.87
CA SER A 310 7.06 3.69 25.91
C SER A 310 6.36 4.90 25.28
N ALA A 311 5.05 5.06 25.51
CA ALA A 311 4.27 6.19 25.02
C ALA A 311 4.52 7.45 25.87
N THR A 312 5.66 8.10 25.63
CA THR A 312 6.16 9.19 26.47
C THR A 312 6.71 10.33 25.61
N SER A 313 6.69 11.53 26.18
CA SER A 313 7.24 12.71 25.52
C SER A 313 8.76 12.65 25.31
N SER A 314 9.48 11.77 26.02
CA SER A 314 10.91 11.54 25.80
C SER A 314 11.19 10.72 24.52
N VAL A 315 10.27 9.85 24.12
CA VAL A 315 10.40 9.03 22.91
C VAL A 315 9.90 9.80 21.68
N PHE A 316 8.74 10.46 21.79
CA PHE A 316 8.02 11.02 20.64
C PHE A 316 8.02 12.57 20.58
N GLY A 317 8.66 13.23 21.55
CA GLY A 317 8.47 14.65 21.79
C GLY A 317 7.12 14.97 22.43
N ASN A 318 6.88 16.24 22.76
CA ASN A 318 5.59 16.70 23.28
C ASN A 318 4.86 17.55 22.21
N PRO A 319 4.00 16.95 21.38
CA PRO A 319 3.31 17.66 20.30
C PRO A 319 2.27 18.68 20.79
N CYS A 320 1.77 18.52 22.02
CA CYS A 320 0.75 19.41 22.58
C CYS A 320 0.84 19.48 24.12
N PHE A 321 1.39 20.57 24.63
CA PHE A 321 1.48 20.81 26.07
C PHE A 321 0.09 20.92 26.72
N GLY A 322 -0.06 20.30 27.90
CA GLY A 322 -1.31 20.31 28.67
C GLY A 322 -2.39 19.32 28.19
N THR A 323 -2.23 18.73 27.01
CA THR A 323 -3.10 17.68 26.49
C THR A 323 -2.55 16.31 26.87
N TYR A 324 -3.38 15.46 27.46
CA TYR A 324 -3.00 14.08 27.76
C TYR A 324 -2.99 13.28 26.46
N LYS A 325 -1.93 12.55 26.17
CA LYS A 325 -1.74 11.88 24.88
C LYS A 325 -1.95 10.36 24.97
N TYR A 326 -1.97 9.70 23.83
CA TYR A 326 -1.87 8.27 23.67
C TYR A 326 -1.10 7.94 22.38
N LEU A 327 -0.51 6.76 22.34
CA LEU A 327 0.10 6.20 21.14
C LEU A 327 -0.89 5.21 20.53
N GLU A 328 -1.32 5.46 19.29
CA GLU A 328 -2.11 4.55 18.48
C GLU A 328 -1.22 4.00 17.36
N VAL A 329 -1.20 2.67 17.18
CA VAL A 329 -0.38 1.98 16.18
C VAL A 329 -1.25 1.01 15.39
N ASP A 330 -1.21 1.16 14.06
CA ASP A 330 -1.85 0.24 13.11
C ASP A 330 -0.76 -0.61 12.43
N TYR A 331 -0.92 -1.93 12.44
CA TYR A 331 0.10 -2.86 11.94
C TYR A 331 -0.50 -4.15 11.36
N THR A 332 0.29 -4.88 10.59
CA THR A 332 -0.02 -6.25 10.15
C THR A 332 1.05 -7.22 10.60
N CYS A 333 0.70 -8.50 10.63
CA CYS A 333 1.64 -9.59 10.85
C CYS A 333 1.83 -10.37 9.56
N GLN A 334 3.08 -10.57 9.14
CA GLN A 334 3.42 -11.26 7.90
C GLN A 334 4.46 -12.34 8.18
N PHE A 335 4.41 -13.46 7.48
CA PHE A 335 5.47 -14.45 7.53
C PHE A 335 6.64 -13.99 6.66
N GLN A 336 7.86 -14.17 7.18
CA GLN A 336 9.10 -13.94 6.43
C GLN A 336 9.93 -15.22 6.51
N SER A 337 10.32 -15.74 5.36
CA SER A 337 11.13 -16.95 5.23
C SER A 337 12.38 -16.64 4.42
N ALA A 338 13.55 -17.03 4.92
CA ALA A 338 14.81 -17.00 4.17
C ALA A 338 15.32 -18.43 4.00
N THR A 339 15.41 -18.89 2.74
CA THR A 339 15.84 -20.25 2.39
C THR A 339 17.13 -20.19 1.58
N CYS A 340 18.20 -20.79 2.09
CA CYS A 340 19.51 -20.74 1.45
C CYS A 340 19.56 -21.49 0.11
N GLU A 341 20.37 -21.02 -0.83
CA GLU A 341 20.56 -21.66 -2.14
C GLU A 341 20.92 -23.15 -1.99
N GLY A 342 20.20 -24.01 -2.72
CA GLY A 342 20.26 -25.47 -2.64
C GLY A 342 19.22 -26.12 -1.71
N SER A 343 18.46 -25.33 -0.94
CA SER A 343 17.40 -25.82 -0.04
C SER A 343 15.99 -25.57 -0.62
N GLN A 344 14.97 -26.08 0.07
CA GLN A 344 13.56 -25.90 -0.29
C GLN A 344 12.82 -25.04 0.74
N ALA A 345 12.14 -24.00 0.27
CA ALA A 345 11.26 -23.17 1.06
C ALA A 345 9.91 -23.87 1.18
N ASN A 346 9.47 -24.15 2.41
CA ASN A 346 8.16 -24.75 2.68
C ASN A 346 7.26 -23.69 3.32
N LEU A 347 6.32 -23.18 2.54
CA LEU A 347 5.36 -22.16 2.97
C LEU A 347 4.04 -22.86 3.30
N GLN A 348 3.42 -22.50 4.42
CA GLN A 348 2.20 -23.15 4.88
C GLN A 348 1.33 -22.22 5.70
N CYS A 349 0.02 -22.36 5.54
CA CYS A 349 -1.00 -21.71 6.33
C CYS A 349 -1.78 -22.70 7.18
N ASP A 350 -2.47 -22.19 8.21
CA ASP A 350 -3.37 -22.99 9.02
C ASP A 350 -4.57 -23.50 8.21
N LYS A 351 -5.29 -24.49 8.74
CA LYS A 351 -6.39 -25.14 8.03
C LYS A 351 -7.48 -24.12 7.65
N GLY A 352 -7.83 -24.10 6.36
CA GLY A 352 -8.87 -23.22 5.82
C GLY A 352 -8.36 -21.88 5.31
N GLN A 353 -7.06 -21.60 5.44
CA GLN A 353 -6.42 -20.40 4.91
C GLN A 353 -5.60 -20.70 3.65
N VAL A 354 -5.35 -19.67 2.85
CA VAL A 354 -4.51 -19.73 1.65
C VAL A 354 -3.32 -18.77 1.73
N LEU A 355 -2.23 -19.16 1.07
CA LEU A 355 -1.01 -18.37 0.91
C LEU A 355 -1.28 -17.17 0.01
N VAL A 356 -0.81 -16.02 0.48
CA VAL A 356 -0.78 -14.76 -0.27
C VAL A 356 0.65 -14.23 -0.23
N ILE A 357 1.38 -14.42 -1.32
CA ILE A 357 2.75 -13.95 -1.52
C ILE A 357 2.71 -12.45 -1.79
N HIS A 358 3.39 -11.69 -0.95
CA HIS A 358 3.59 -10.25 -1.14
C HIS A 358 4.90 -10.01 -1.86
N ARG A 359 5.98 -10.65 -1.42
CA ARG A 359 7.30 -10.47 -2.01
C ARG A 359 8.04 -11.79 -2.06
N ALA A 360 8.77 -12.03 -3.14
CA ALA A 360 9.81 -13.02 -3.15
C ALA A 360 11.02 -12.51 -3.93
N ASP A 361 12.22 -12.76 -3.41
CA ASP A 361 13.46 -12.46 -4.10
C ASP A 361 14.51 -13.56 -3.90
N TYR A 362 15.01 -14.10 -5.00
CA TYR A 362 16.15 -15.00 -5.01
C TYR A 362 17.40 -14.20 -5.36
N GLY A 363 18.32 -14.11 -4.41
CA GLY A 363 19.48 -13.24 -4.53
C GLY A 363 20.23 -13.08 -3.23
N ARG A 364 20.69 -11.86 -2.93
CA ARG A 364 21.35 -11.50 -1.66
C ARG A 364 21.24 -10.01 -1.42
N HIS A 365 20.73 -9.63 -0.25
CA HIS A 365 20.59 -8.24 0.24
C HIS A 365 21.47 -7.92 1.45
N ASP A 366 22.08 -8.93 2.05
CA ASP A 366 22.92 -8.74 3.24
C ASP A 366 24.04 -9.80 3.34
N LYS A 367 25.02 -9.54 4.20
CA LYS A 367 26.20 -10.40 4.40
C LYS A 367 25.99 -11.52 5.42
N THR A 368 24.88 -11.51 6.16
CA THR A 368 24.65 -12.34 7.34
C THR A 368 23.69 -13.50 7.08
N THR A 369 22.64 -13.30 6.29
CA THR A 369 21.67 -14.33 5.92
C THR A 369 22.36 -15.41 5.10
N CYS A 370 22.16 -16.67 5.50
CA CYS A 370 22.76 -17.83 4.86
C CYS A 370 24.29 -17.73 4.70
N SER A 371 24.99 -17.17 5.70
CA SER A 371 26.45 -16.93 5.67
C SER A 371 27.29 -18.04 6.33
N ALA A 372 26.67 -18.91 7.12
CA ALA A 372 27.39 -19.95 7.87
C ALA A 372 28.21 -20.86 6.94
N GLY A 373 29.52 -20.96 7.21
CA GLY A 373 30.45 -21.78 6.44
C GLY A 373 30.78 -21.27 5.04
N ARG A 374 30.35 -20.06 4.67
CA ARG A 374 30.59 -19.49 3.33
C ARG A 374 31.85 -18.61 3.30
N PRO A 375 32.69 -18.72 2.26
CA PRO A 375 33.81 -17.80 2.05
C PRO A 375 33.33 -16.35 1.92
N ALA A 376 34.10 -15.40 2.47
CA ALA A 376 33.77 -13.98 2.42
C ALA A 376 33.58 -13.44 0.99
N SER A 377 34.24 -14.03 -0.01
CA SER A 377 34.08 -13.68 -1.43
C SER A 377 32.66 -13.94 -1.95
N GLN A 378 31.97 -14.97 -1.46
CA GLN A 378 30.61 -15.33 -1.88
C GLN A 378 29.52 -14.46 -1.22
N LEU A 379 29.90 -13.57 -0.29
CA LEU A 379 28.99 -12.76 0.52
C LEU A 379 29.11 -11.25 0.21
N GLN A 380 30.02 -10.82 -0.66
CA GLN A 380 30.27 -9.39 -0.89
C GLN A 380 29.16 -8.70 -1.70
N VAL A 381 28.59 -9.38 -2.69
CA VAL A 381 27.57 -8.80 -3.56
C VAL A 381 26.21 -8.89 -2.87
N VAL A 382 25.74 -7.75 -2.36
CA VAL A 382 24.48 -7.62 -1.61
C VAL A 382 23.42 -6.80 -2.34
N GLN A 383 23.65 -6.51 -3.62
CA GLN A 383 22.66 -5.90 -4.51
C GLN A 383 22.38 -6.90 -5.63
N CYS A 384 21.86 -8.06 -5.22
CA CYS A 384 21.59 -9.17 -6.11
C CYS A 384 20.14 -9.60 -5.96
N SER A 385 19.40 -9.53 -7.06
CA SER A 385 17.98 -9.91 -7.10
C SER A 385 17.66 -10.53 -8.45
N SER A 386 16.86 -11.59 -8.43
CA SER A 386 16.30 -12.15 -9.66
C SER A 386 14.95 -11.47 -9.95
N PRO A 387 14.80 -10.81 -11.11
CA PRO A 387 13.60 -10.03 -11.42
C PRO A 387 12.33 -10.89 -11.52
N THR A 388 12.46 -12.19 -11.78
CA THR A 388 11.33 -13.12 -11.93
C THR A 388 10.91 -13.79 -10.63
N SER A 389 11.61 -13.54 -9.52
CA SER A 389 11.41 -14.26 -8.26
C SER A 389 9.98 -14.21 -7.74
N ASN A 390 9.40 -13.01 -7.68
CA ASN A 390 8.04 -12.81 -7.20
C ASN A 390 7.04 -13.54 -8.08
N ASP A 391 7.04 -13.29 -9.39
CA ASP A 391 6.15 -13.93 -10.34
C ASP A 391 6.22 -15.47 -10.27
N VAL A 392 7.42 -16.04 -10.13
CA VAL A 392 7.61 -17.49 -10.01
C VAL A 392 7.01 -18.03 -8.71
N VAL A 393 7.26 -17.39 -7.57
CA VAL A 393 6.76 -17.85 -6.26
C VAL A 393 5.26 -17.61 -6.14
N ALA A 394 4.77 -16.42 -6.50
CA ALA A 394 3.36 -16.06 -6.49
C ALA A 394 2.54 -17.01 -7.36
N LYS A 395 2.96 -17.26 -8.61
CA LYS A 395 2.29 -18.24 -9.50
C LYS A 395 2.29 -19.65 -8.93
N SER A 396 3.34 -20.02 -8.20
CA SER A 396 3.48 -21.36 -7.63
C SER A 396 2.67 -21.54 -6.34
N CYS A 397 2.48 -20.48 -5.55
CA CYS A 397 2.01 -20.58 -4.17
C CYS A 397 0.67 -19.89 -3.88
N ASN A 398 0.32 -18.80 -4.57
CA ASN A 398 -0.91 -18.05 -4.28
C ASN A 398 -2.15 -18.94 -4.38
N GLY A 399 -3.06 -18.81 -3.41
CA GLY A 399 -4.32 -19.56 -3.37
C GLY A 399 -4.18 -21.02 -2.89
N LYS A 400 -2.96 -21.48 -2.57
CA LYS A 400 -2.74 -22.82 -1.99
C LYS A 400 -2.59 -22.73 -0.47
N ASN A 401 -2.95 -23.79 0.25
CA ASN A 401 -2.70 -23.85 1.70
C ASN A 401 -1.22 -24.09 2.04
N SER A 402 -0.50 -24.80 1.17
CA SER A 402 0.94 -25.02 1.29
C SER A 402 1.63 -25.01 -0.07
N CYS A 403 2.92 -24.70 -0.08
CA CYS A 403 3.74 -24.59 -1.28
C CYS A 403 5.21 -24.89 -0.96
N THR A 404 5.87 -25.63 -1.84
CA THR A 404 7.31 -25.87 -1.76
C THR A 404 8.02 -25.28 -2.97
N VAL A 405 9.04 -24.46 -2.74
CA VAL A 405 9.83 -23.82 -3.80
C VAL A 405 11.32 -24.07 -3.57
N SER A 406 12.02 -24.62 -4.56
CA SER A 406 13.47 -24.81 -4.50
C SER A 406 14.20 -23.47 -4.70
N ALA A 407 15.04 -23.08 -3.73
CA ALA A 407 15.90 -21.92 -3.85
C ALA A 407 17.13 -22.28 -4.71
N SER A 408 17.01 -22.20 -6.04
CA SER A 408 18.08 -22.63 -6.95
C SER A 408 18.11 -21.86 -8.26
N ASN A 409 19.28 -21.87 -8.90
CA ASN A 409 19.49 -21.24 -10.21
C ASN A 409 18.66 -21.90 -11.33
N SER A 410 18.26 -23.16 -11.15
CA SER A 410 17.36 -23.84 -12.10
C SER A 410 15.92 -23.31 -12.08
N VAL A 411 15.49 -22.68 -10.98
CA VAL A 411 14.15 -22.10 -10.84
C VAL A 411 14.16 -20.61 -11.20
N PHE A 412 15.16 -19.87 -10.73
CA PHE A 412 15.18 -18.40 -10.80
C PHE A 412 16.24 -17.80 -11.74
N GLY A 413 17.06 -18.65 -12.38
CA GLY A 413 18.31 -18.21 -13.01
C GLY A 413 19.39 -17.87 -11.97
N ASP A 414 20.60 -17.53 -12.43
CA ASP A 414 21.67 -17.03 -11.56
C ASP A 414 21.82 -15.50 -11.72
N PRO A 415 21.21 -14.69 -10.83
CA PRO A 415 21.27 -13.24 -10.93
C PRO A 415 22.66 -12.65 -10.62
N CYS A 416 23.53 -13.39 -9.93
CA CYS A 416 24.86 -12.92 -9.55
C CYS A 416 25.85 -14.07 -9.38
N VAL A 417 26.45 -14.50 -10.49
CA VAL A 417 27.40 -15.63 -10.53
C VAL A 417 28.52 -15.46 -9.52
N GLY A 418 28.83 -16.54 -8.79
CA GLY A 418 29.87 -16.57 -7.75
C GLY A 418 29.44 -16.04 -6.39
N THR A 419 28.22 -15.48 -6.28
CA THR A 419 27.61 -15.08 -5.00
C THR A 419 26.67 -16.18 -4.53
N TYR A 420 26.80 -16.59 -3.27
CA TYR A 420 25.88 -17.55 -2.67
C TYR A 420 24.56 -16.86 -2.37
N LYS A 421 23.43 -17.39 -2.79
CA LYS A 421 22.13 -16.70 -2.71
C LYS A 421 21.21 -17.30 -1.64
N TYR A 422 20.09 -16.65 -1.44
CA TYR A 422 18.94 -17.16 -0.69
C TYR A 422 17.64 -16.68 -1.33
N LEU A 423 16.57 -17.46 -1.17
CA LEU A 423 15.21 -17.07 -1.48
C LEU A 423 14.58 -16.46 -0.22
N GLU A 424 14.32 -15.17 -0.25
CA GLU A 424 13.48 -14.49 0.74
C GLU A 424 12.04 -14.47 0.24
N VAL A 425 11.08 -14.85 1.09
CA VAL A 425 9.64 -14.80 0.79
C VAL A 425 8.89 -14.15 1.94
N VAL A 426 8.09 -13.14 1.62
CA VAL A 426 7.15 -12.46 2.52
C VAL A 426 5.73 -12.80 2.10
N TYR A 427 4.93 -13.33 3.02
CA TYR A 427 3.56 -13.76 2.72
C TYR A 427 2.61 -13.63 3.92
N THR A 428 1.30 -13.67 3.66
CA THR A 428 0.26 -13.80 4.69
C THR A 428 -0.60 -15.03 4.43
N CYS A 429 -1.37 -15.43 5.45
CA CYS A 429 -2.41 -16.44 5.35
C CYS A 429 -3.78 -15.75 5.51
N GLN A 430 -4.68 -15.98 4.56
CA GLN A 430 -6.01 -15.38 4.52
C GLN A 430 -7.10 -16.44 4.50
#